data_AF-A0ABD3YC58-F1
#
_entry.id   AF-A0ABD3YC58-F1
#
_cell.length_a   1.000
_cell.length_b   1.000
_cell.length_c   1.000
_cell.angle_alpha   90.00
_cell.angle_beta   90.00
_cell.angle_gamma   90.00
#
_symmetry.space_group_name_H-M   'P 1'
#
loop_
_entity.id
_entity.type
_entity.pdbx_description
1 polymer ?
#
loop_
_entity_poly.entity_id
_entity_poly.type
_entity_poly.pdbx_seq_one_letter_code
_entity_poly.pdbx_strand_id
1 'polypeptide(L)'
;MRKFLALDIQSQIDLREKYPDLDKLYAVEDTDAYTYMAVSVFDRWLGAEDSIKYLSDVADEEQQSRDAKFVKFAKKLIDNTEVLNFTFKGRWSSAKPQFRKFTSDAAKEAYLMCAPHNVDSSHFYKVMLPELEAVYFESWDDTNVFYLRNPKHAEKIEKWANECGLYRLNR
;
A
#
# COMPACT_ATOMS: atom_id res chain seq x y z
N MET A 1 11.10 -14.62 -15.95
CA MET A 1 10.72 -15.40 -14.74
C MET A 1 9.34 -14.93 -14.27
N ARG A 2 8.47 -15.80 -13.72
CA ARG A 2 7.18 -15.34 -13.17
C ARG A 2 7.43 -14.54 -11.89
N LYS A 3 6.82 -13.36 -11.76
CA LYS A 3 6.91 -12.50 -10.57
C LYS A 3 6.09 -13.02 -9.39
N PHE A 4 4.99 -13.70 -9.70
CA PHE A 4 3.98 -14.12 -8.73
C PHE A 4 3.64 -15.60 -8.85
N LEU A 5 3.34 -16.22 -7.71
CA LEU A 5 2.76 -17.56 -7.61
C LEU A 5 1.50 -17.49 -6.77
N ALA A 6 0.41 -18.10 -7.26
CA ALA A 6 -0.81 -18.22 -6.46
C ALA A 6 -0.53 -19.02 -5.19
N LEU A 7 -1.14 -18.60 -4.08
CA LEU A 7 -1.17 -19.39 -2.85
C LEU A 7 -2.07 -20.63 -3.02
N ASP A 8 -1.86 -21.63 -2.15
CA ASP A 8 -2.70 -22.83 -2.09
C ASP A 8 -4.15 -22.52 -1.69
N ILE A 9 -5.04 -23.47 -1.92
CA ILE A 9 -6.49 -23.27 -1.77
C ILE A 9 -6.88 -22.87 -0.34
N GLN A 10 -6.26 -23.46 0.68
CA GLN A 10 -6.60 -23.15 2.07
C GLN A 10 -6.20 -21.72 2.40
N SER A 11 -4.96 -21.32 2.06
CA SER A 11 -4.51 -19.94 2.20
C SER A 11 -5.42 -18.93 1.48
N GLN A 12 -5.98 -19.30 0.32
CA GLN A 12 -6.93 -18.43 -0.40
C GLN A 12 -8.24 -18.23 0.37
N ILE A 13 -8.73 -19.28 1.04
CA ILE A 13 -9.97 -19.23 1.83
C ILE A 13 -9.73 -18.39 3.08
N ASP A 14 -8.69 -18.70 3.84
CA ASP A 14 -8.38 -18.03 5.12
C ASP A 14 -8.17 -16.53 4.91
N LEU A 15 -7.44 -16.14 3.86
CA LEU A 15 -7.21 -14.73 3.56
C LEU A 15 -8.48 -14.02 3.05
N ARG A 16 -9.40 -14.69 2.37
CA ARG A 16 -10.69 -14.09 1.97
C ARG A 16 -11.56 -13.79 3.18
N GLU A 17 -11.54 -14.67 4.18
CA GLU A 17 -12.29 -14.48 5.42
C GLU A 17 -11.64 -13.38 6.28
N LYS A 18 -10.30 -13.37 6.37
CA LYS A 18 -9.57 -12.36 7.15
C LYS A 18 -9.71 -10.95 6.56
N TYR A 19 -9.77 -10.83 5.24
CA TYR A 19 -9.82 -9.57 4.50
C TYR A 19 -11.12 -9.47 3.67
N PRO A 20 -12.26 -9.16 4.30
CA PRO A 20 -13.51 -8.89 3.59
C PRO A 20 -13.42 -7.57 2.80
N ASP A 21 -14.37 -7.31 1.91
CA ASP A 21 -14.55 -5.99 1.26
C ASP A 21 -13.32 -5.46 0.47
N LEU A 22 -12.38 -6.32 0.05
CA LEU A 22 -11.22 -5.90 -0.74
C LEU A 22 -11.62 -5.22 -2.07
N ASP A 23 -12.75 -5.60 -2.63
CA ASP A 23 -13.34 -4.99 -3.83
C ASP A 23 -13.78 -3.55 -3.55
N LYS A 24 -14.42 -3.29 -2.40
CA LYS A 24 -14.77 -1.93 -1.97
C LYS A 24 -13.54 -1.06 -1.76
N LEU A 25 -12.49 -1.60 -1.10
CA LEU A 25 -11.23 -0.88 -0.96
C LEU A 25 -10.62 -0.52 -2.32
N TYR A 26 -10.69 -1.44 -3.29
CA TYR A 26 -10.22 -1.20 -4.65
C TYR A 26 -11.05 -0.14 -5.39
N ALA A 27 -12.36 -0.11 -5.16
CA ALA A 27 -13.30 0.84 -5.74
C ALA A 27 -13.36 2.19 -4.99
N VAL A 28 -12.62 2.34 -3.89
CA VAL A 28 -12.66 3.52 -3.00
C VAL A 28 -14.07 3.75 -2.44
N GLU A 29 -14.75 2.66 -2.09
CA GLU A 29 -16.05 2.66 -1.45
C GLU A 29 -15.91 2.57 0.08
N ASP A 30 -16.89 3.10 0.81
CA ASP A 30 -16.90 3.05 2.27
C ASP A 30 -17.11 1.61 2.79
N THR A 31 -16.40 1.29 3.87
CA THR A 31 -16.55 0.03 4.61
C THR A 31 -16.16 0.22 6.07
N ASP A 32 -16.95 -0.37 6.97
CA ASP A 32 -16.66 -0.38 8.41
C ASP A 32 -15.67 -1.51 8.80
N ALA A 33 -15.26 -2.33 7.83
CA ALA A 33 -14.36 -3.44 8.08
C ALA A 33 -12.93 -2.99 8.39
N TYR A 34 -12.54 -1.76 8.10
CA TYR A 34 -11.16 -1.31 8.23
C TYR A 34 -11.05 0.06 8.89
N THR A 35 -10.01 0.22 9.69
CA THR A 35 -9.55 1.54 10.13
C THR A 35 -8.56 2.09 9.09
N TYR A 36 -8.83 3.29 8.59
CA TYR A 36 -7.95 3.99 7.66
C TYR A 36 -6.77 4.64 8.38
N MET A 37 -5.59 4.56 7.76
CA MET A 37 -4.39 5.29 8.14
C MET A 37 -3.63 5.67 6.88
N ALA A 38 -3.05 6.87 6.84
CA ALA A 38 -2.17 7.28 5.75
C ALA A 38 -0.74 7.49 6.25
N VAL A 39 0.22 7.35 5.35
CA VAL A 39 1.63 7.63 5.56
C VAL A 39 2.11 8.52 4.43
N SER A 40 2.68 9.67 4.75
CA SER A 40 3.04 10.71 3.78
C SER A 40 4.44 11.26 4.03
N VAL A 41 5.02 11.90 3.01
CA VAL A 41 6.23 12.72 3.19
C VAL A 41 5.95 14.02 3.96
N PHE A 42 4.68 14.42 4.04
CA PHE A 42 4.20 15.59 4.77
C PHE A 42 3.70 15.20 6.16
N ASP A 43 3.88 16.08 7.15
CA ASP A 43 3.49 15.86 8.55
C ASP A 43 2.00 16.14 8.84
N ARG A 44 1.26 16.55 7.80
CA ARG A 44 -0.16 16.89 7.84
C ARG A 44 -0.77 16.74 6.45
N TRP A 45 -2.10 16.72 6.38
CA TRP A 45 -2.80 16.90 5.11
C TRP A 45 -2.52 18.28 4.54
N LEU A 46 -2.21 18.32 3.24
CA LEU A 46 -2.02 19.58 2.54
C LEU A 46 -3.37 20.26 2.31
N GLY A 47 -3.47 21.53 2.68
CA GLY A 47 -4.56 22.39 2.24
C GLY A 47 -4.32 22.88 0.80
N ALA A 48 -5.31 23.53 0.20
CA ALA A 48 -5.24 23.95 -1.20
C ALA A 48 -3.98 24.75 -1.58
N GLU A 49 -3.57 25.71 -0.73
CA GLU A 49 -2.36 26.51 -0.95
C GLU A 49 -1.08 25.66 -0.88
N ASP A 50 -1.00 24.80 0.13
CA ASP A 50 0.13 23.90 0.33
C ASP A 50 0.22 22.86 -0.80
N SER A 51 -0.91 22.34 -1.29
CA SER A 51 -0.95 21.41 -2.43
C SER A 51 -0.37 22.05 -3.70
N ILE A 52 -0.75 23.29 -4.02
CA ILE A 52 -0.18 24.00 -5.16
C ILE A 52 1.33 24.14 -4.97
N LYS A 53 1.76 24.59 -3.79
CA LYS A 53 3.16 24.85 -3.50
C LYS A 53 4.04 23.60 -3.54
N TYR A 54 3.58 22.47 -3.01
CA TYR A 54 4.42 21.28 -2.79
C TYR A 54 4.21 20.17 -3.81
N LEU A 55 3.15 20.21 -4.61
CA LEU A 55 2.82 19.16 -5.59
C LEU A 55 2.86 19.65 -7.04
N SER A 56 2.86 20.97 -7.29
CA SER A 56 2.96 21.53 -8.65
C SER A 56 4.42 21.79 -9.01
N ASP A 57 4.84 21.37 -10.20
CA ASP A 57 6.19 21.59 -10.75
C ASP A 57 7.33 21.19 -9.79
N VAL A 58 7.15 20.07 -9.08
CA VAL A 58 8.17 19.51 -8.17
C VAL A 58 9.40 19.13 -8.98
N ALA A 59 10.57 19.59 -8.53
CA ALA A 59 11.84 19.25 -9.17
C ALA A 59 12.11 17.74 -9.06
N ASP A 60 12.69 17.15 -10.11
CA ASP A 60 12.98 15.72 -10.18
C ASP A 60 13.84 15.26 -8.98
N GLU A 61 14.81 16.07 -8.54
CA GLU A 61 15.67 15.73 -7.40
C GLU A 61 14.89 15.70 -6.07
N GLU A 62 13.93 16.61 -5.90
CA GLU A 62 13.07 16.64 -4.72
C GLU A 62 12.16 15.42 -4.70
N GLN A 63 11.58 15.09 -5.85
CA GLN A 63 10.71 13.94 -5.98
C GLN A 63 11.44 12.62 -5.78
N GLN A 64 12.65 12.47 -6.33
CA GLN A 64 13.51 11.31 -6.06
C GLN A 64 13.85 11.18 -4.56
N SER A 65 14.04 12.30 -3.86
CA SER A 65 14.27 12.30 -2.42
C SER A 65 13.03 11.84 -1.64
N ARG A 66 11.82 12.25 -2.08
CA ARG A 66 10.53 11.81 -1.52
C ARG A 66 10.31 10.32 -1.77
N ASP A 67 10.47 9.84 -2.99
CA ASP A 67 10.35 8.44 -3.37
C ASP A 67 11.34 7.55 -2.59
N ALA A 68 12.56 8.03 -2.37
CA ALA A 68 13.56 7.30 -1.60
C ALA A 68 13.12 7.01 -0.15
N LYS A 69 12.25 7.83 0.44
CA LYS A 69 11.65 7.56 1.76
C LYS A 69 10.68 6.40 1.71
N PHE A 70 9.82 6.37 0.69
CA PHE A 70 8.90 5.25 0.47
C PHE A 70 9.63 3.96 0.11
N VAL A 71 10.71 4.02 -0.67
CA VAL A 71 11.56 2.85 -0.97
C VAL A 71 12.18 2.30 0.32
N LYS A 72 12.71 3.17 1.20
CA LYS A 72 13.22 2.74 2.51
C LYS A 72 12.14 2.09 3.36
N PHE A 73 10.95 2.68 3.37
CA PHE A 73 9.81 2.15 4.12
C PHE A 73 9.31 0.81 3.56
N ALA A 74 9.24 0.65 2.23
CA ALA A 74 8.91 -0.60 1.58
C ALA A 74 9.89 -1.71 1.95
N LYS A 75 11.20 -1.43 1.96
CA LYS A 75 12.22 -2.37 2.45
C LYS A 75 11.99 -2.74 3.91
N LYS A 76 11.71 -1.76 4.77
CA LYS A 76 11.37 -2.00 6.17
C LYS A 76 10.19 -2.96 6.30
N LEU A 77 9.14 -2.80 5.49
CA LEU A 77 8.00 -3.72 5.46
C LEU A 77 8.43 -5.12 5.01
N ILE A 78 9.14 -5.24 3.88
CA ILE A 78 9.62 -6.54 3.36
C ILE A 78 10.45 -7.30 4.41
N ASP A 79 11.32 -6.60 5.14
CA ASP A 79 12.21 -7.20 6.14
C ASP A 79 11.47 -7.67 7.41
N ASN A 80 10.27 -7.16 7.68
CA ASN A 80 9.58 -7.35 8.96
C ASN A 80 8.19 -7.99 8.85
N THR A 81 7.66 -8.19 7.65
CA THR A 81 6.34 -8.81 7.41
C THR A 81 6.34 -9.50 6.06
N GLU A 82 5.55 -10.57 5.93
CA GLU A 82 5.32 -11.16 4.63
C GLU A 82 4.51 -10.18 3.78
N VAL A 83 4.96 -9.99 2.53
CA VAL A 83 4.26 -9.14 1.57
C VAL A 83 3.56 -10.02 0.55
N LEU A 84 2.24 -9.99 0.56
CA LEU A 84 1.42 -10.70 -0.41
C LEU A 84 0.81 -9.72 -1.40
N ASN A 85 0.73 -10.11 -2.65
CA ASN A 85 -0.06 -9.39 -3.63
C ASN A 85 -1.46 -10.04 -3.75
N PHE A 86 -2.43 -9.26 -4.22
CA PHE A 86 -3.72 -9.80 -4.65
C PHE A 86 -4.17 -9.21 -5.98
N THR A 87 -5.08 -9.91 -6.64
CA THR A 87 -5.75 -9.47 -7.86
C THR A 87 -7.15 -10.07 -7.89
N PHE A 88 -8.06 -9.53 -8.69
CA PHE A 88 -9.40 -10.09 -8.84
C PHE A 88 -9.47 -11.04 -10.04
N LYS A 89 -10.05 -12.23 -9.84
CA LYS A 89 -10.31 -13.20 -10.90
C LYS A 89 -11.79 -13.54 -10.99
N GLY A 90 -12.27 -13.63 -12.21
CA GLY A 90 -13.67 -13.94 -12.52
C GLY A 90 -14.29 -12.89 -13.43
N ARG A 91 -15.60 -13.00 -13.66
CA ARG A 91 -16.38 -11.93 -14.30
C ARG A 91 -16.69 -10.87 -13.25
N TRP A 92 -16.92 -9.63 -13.67
CA TRP A 92 -17.13 -8.49 -12.77
C TRP A 92 -18.11 -8.76 -11.62
N SER A 93 -19.26 -9.39 -11.90
CA SER A 93 -20.28 -9.71 -10.89
C SER A 93 -19.95 -10.87 -9.95
N SER A 94 -18.89 -11.62 -10.19
CA SER A 94 -18.48 -12.79 -9.40
C SER A 94 -16.98 -12.84 -9.13
N ALA A 95 -16.29 -11.71 -9.33
CA ALA A 95 -14.86 -11.62 -9.20
C ALA A 95 -14.47 -11.85 -7.73
N LYS A 96 -13.52 -12.76 -7.50
CA LYS A 96 -12.99 -13.03 -6.18
C LYS A 96 -11.52 -12.64 -6.11
N PRO A 97 -11.04 -12.15 -4.96
CA PRO A 97 -9.63 -11.91 -4.78
C PRO A 97 -8.85 -13.23 -4.85
N GLN A 98 -7.73 -13.19 -5.56
CA GLN A 98 -6.71 -14.22 -5.66
C GLN A 98 -5.42 -13.66 -5.08
N PHE A 99 -4.92 -14.32 -4.04
CA PHE A 99 -3.70 -13.96 -3.35
C PHE A 99 -2.49 -14.66 -3.96
N ARG A 100 -1.37 -13.95 -3.99
CA ARG A 100 -0.16 -14.39 -4.66
C ARG A 100 1.04 -14.01 -3.82
N LYS A 101 1.96 -14.96 -3.64
CA LYS A 101 3.30 -14.66 -3.12
C LYS A 101 4.21 -14.21 -4.24
N PHE A 102 5.21 -13.41 -3.87
CA PHE A 102 6.31 -13.08 -4.76
C PHE A 102 7.27 -14.28 -4.87
N THR A 103 7.99 -14.35 -5.98
CA THR A 103 8.97 -15.42 -6.21
C THR A 103 10.34 -15.16 -5.58
N SER A 104 10.62 -13.92 -5.18
CA SER A 104 11.84 -13.51 -4.49
C SER A 104 11.66 -12.15 -3.82
N ASP A 105 12.57 -11.79 -2.91
CA ASP A 105 12.57 -10.45 -2.31
C ASP A 105 12.89 -9.36 -3.33
N ALA A 106 13.79 -9.62 -4.30
CA ALA A 106 14.01 -8.72 -5.43
C ALA A 106 12.71 -8.45 -6.23
N ALA A 107 11.81 -9.44 -6.34
CA ALA A 107 10.52 -9.25 -6.98
C ALA A 107 9.54 -8.42 -6.12
N LYS A 108 9.63 -8.52 -4.78
CA LYS A 108 8.88 -7.66 -3.84
C LYS A 108 9.38 -6.21 -3.96
N GLU A 109 10.68 -6.00 -3.84
CA GLU A 109 11.32 -4.68 -3.94
C GLU A 109 10.95 -4.01 -5.26
N ALA A 110 11.13 -4.70 -6.39
CA ALA A 110 10.80 -4.15 -7.71
C ALA A 110 9.28 -3.92 -7.93
N TYR A 111 8.40 -4.47 -7.11
CA TYR A 111 6.95 -4.16 -7.17
C TYR A 111 6.58 -2.96 -6.33
N LEU A 112 7.24 -2.78 -5.19
CA LEU A 112 6.99 -1.72 -4.24
C LEU A 112 7.82 -0.46 -4.53
N MET A 113 8.42 -0.37 -5.72
CA MET A 113 8.99 0.88 -6.23
C MET A 113 7.83 1.82 -6.56
N CYS A 114 7.96 3.10 -6.18
CA CYS A 114 6.97 4.12 -6.50
C CYS A 114 6.68 4.14 -8.01
N ALA A 115 5.41 4.26 -8.35
CA ALA A 115 4.95 4.48 -9.70
C ALA A 115 5.43 5.85 -10.19
N PRO A 116 5.81 5.99 -11.48
CA PRO A 116 6.19 7.29 -12.02
C PRO A 116 5.04 8.30 -11.94
N HIS A 117 5.31 9.60 -11.78
CA HIS A 117 4.26 10.63 -11.64
C HIS A 117 3.31 10.78 -12.83
N ASN A 118 3.67 10.24 -14.00
CA ASN A 118 2.90 10.37 -15.24
C ASN A 118 2.08 9.12 -15.60
N VAL A 119 1.93 8.16 -14.69
CA VAL A 119 1.11 6.96 -14.91
C VAL A 119 -0.16 6.99 -14.11
N ASP A 120 -1.19 6.29 -14.57
CA ASP A 120 -2.44 6.15 -13.83
C ASP A 120 -2.34 5.12 -12.68
N SER A 121 -3.34 5.16 -11.79
CA SER A 121 -3.43 4.31 -10.58
C SER A 121 -3.44 2.80 -10.83
N SER A 122 -3.53 2.31 -12.07
CA SER A 122 -3.37 0.88 -12.38
C SER A 122 -1.94 0.38 -12.17
N HIS A 123 -0.96 1.29 -12.11
CA HIS A 123 0.44 0.98 -11.82
C HIS A 123 0.73 0.95 -10.33
N PHE A 124 -0.16 1.51 -9.51
CA PHE A 124 0.02 1.58 -8.07
C PHE A 124 0.06 0.19 -7.47
N TYR A 125 1.05 -0.05 -6.63
CA TYR A 125 1.14 -1.34 -5.96
C TYR A 125 0.00 -1.49 -4.95
N LYS A 126 -0.46 -2.74 -4.83
CA LYS A 126 -1.51 -3.14 -3.89
C LYS A 126 -1.08 -4.44 -3.24
N VAL A 127 -0.87 -4.41 -1.93
CA VAL A 127 -0.36 -5.55 -1.18
C VAL A 127 -1.12 -5.74 0.13
N MET A 128 -0.98 -6.92 0.70
CA MET A 128 -1.41 -7.26 2.04
C MET A 128 -0.20 -7.59 2.89
N LEU A 129 -0.34 -7.28 4.18
CA LEU A 129 0.69 -7.48 5.20
C LEU A 129 0.03 -8.30 6.34
N PRO A 130 0.06 -9.65 6.26
CA PRO A 130 -0.70 -10.54 7.14
C PRO A 130 -0.43 -10.33 8.64
N GLU A 131 0.83 -10.09 9.01
CA GLU A 131 1.27 -9.88 10.40
C GLU A 131 0.85 -8.52 10.97
N LEU A 132 0.51 -7.56 10.10
CA LEU A 132 -0.05 -6.26 10.49
C LEU A 132 -1.56 -6.19 10.32
N GLU A 133 -2.17 -7.28 9.81
CA GLU A 133 -3.59 -7.35 9.47
C GLU A 133 -4.04 -6.18 8.58
N ALA A 134 -3.16 -5.81 7.64
CA ALA A 134 -3.29 -4.59 6.86
C ALA A 134 -3.34 -4.86 5.36
N VAL A 135 -4.08 -4.01 4.66
CA VAL A 135 -3.97 -3.82 3.21
C VAL A 135 -3.24 -2.50 2.99
N TYR A 136 -2.24 -2.48 2.12
CA TYR A 136 -1.38 -1.32 1.86
C TYR A 136 -1.39 -0.99 0.37
N PHE A 137 -1.81 0.24 0.05
CA PHE A 137 -1.86 0.76 -1.31
C PHE A 137 -0.93 1.95 -1.44
N GLU A 138 -0.24 1.99 -2.56
CA GLU A 138 0.26 3.24 -3.09
C GLU A 138 -0.90 4.16 -3.47
N SER A 139 -0.71 5.46 -3.25
CA SER A 139 -1.69 6.49 -3.61
C SER A 139 -1.00 7.73 -4.18
N TRP A 140 -1.81 8.76 -4.41
CA TRP A 140 -1.37 10.03 -4.96
C TRP A 140 -0.72 10.93 -3.89
N ASP A 141 -0.18 12.06 -4.35
CA ASP A 141 0.25 13.18 -3.50
C ASP A 141 1.29 12.78 -2.44
N ASP A 142 2.29 11.98 -2.85
CA ASP A 142 3.35 11.46 -1.98
C ASP A 142 2.81 10.85 -0.68
N THR A 143 1.70 10.14 -0.81
CA THR A 143 0.95 9.57 0.32
C THR A 143 0.51 8.15 -0.02
N ASN A 144 0.79 7.21 0.87
CA ASN A 144 0.32 5.84 0.76
C ASN A 144 -0.67 5.52 1.88
N VAL A 145 -1.55 4.55 1.66
CA VAL A 145 -2.70 4.31 2.53
C VAL A 145 -2.72 2.87 3.04
N PHE A 146 -3.07 2.74 4.31
CA PHE A 146 -3.29 1.49 5.01
C PHE A 146 -4.76 1.35 5.39
N TYR A 147 -5.29 0.15 5.21
CA TYR A 147 -6.57 -0.28 5.73
C TYR A 147 -6.32 -1.40 6.75
N LEU A 148 -6.50 -1.09 8.02
CA LEU A 148 -6.14 -1.96 9.14
C LEU A 148 -7.37 -2.70 9.65
N ARG A 149 -7.29 -4.04 9.76
CA ARG A 149 -8.30 -4.84 10.49
C ARG A 149 -8.14 -4.71 12.00
N ASN A 150 -6.91 -4.45 12.47
CA ASN A 150 -6.60 -4.20 13.87
C ASN A 150 -5.87 -2.85 14.02
N PRO A 151 -6.54 -1.80 14.53
CA PRO A 151 -5.97 -0.46 14.60
C PRO A 151 -4.76 -0.35 15.54
N LYS A 152 -4.54 -1.32 16.43
CA LYS A 152 -3.34 -1.35 17.30
C LYS A 152 -2.03 -1.45 16.51
N HIS A 153 -2.07 -1.94 15.26
CA HIS A 153 -0.89 -1.97 14.42
C HIS A 153 -0.47 -0.59 13.89
N ALA A 154 -1.34 0.42 13.98
CA ALA A 154 -1.03 1.78 13.53
C ALA A 154 0.22 2.35 14.20
N GLU A 155 0.39 2.16 15.52
CA GLU A 155 1.55 2.65 16.27
C GLU A 155 2.86 2.03 15.77
N LYS A 156 2.83 0.73 15.45
CA LYS A 156 4.00 0.01 14.92
C LYS A 156 4.34 0.49 13.51
N ILE A 157 3.33 0.68 12.66
CA ILE A 157 3.50 1.19 11.29
C ILE A 157 4.03 2.61 11.33
N GLU A 158 3.48 3.46 12.18
CA GLU A 158 3.90 4.84 12.39
C GLU A 158 5.37 4.92 12.83
N LYS A 159 5.77 4.08 13.79
CA LYS A 159 7.17 3.99 14.21
C LYS A 159 8.09 3.67 13.01
N TRP A 160 7.73 2.67 12.21
CA TRP A 160 8.52 2.30 11.03
C TRP A 160 8.54 3.40 9.96
N ALA A 161 7.43 4.09 9.75
CA ALA A 161 7.33 5.21 8.83
C ALA A 161 8.24 6.38 9.27
N ASN A 162 8.19 6.74 10.55
CA ASN A 162 9.00 7.81 11.14
C ASN A 162 10.51 7.50 11.03
N GLU A 163 10.92 6.25 11.27
CA GLU A 163 12.31 5.81 11.05
C GLU A 163 12.77 5.97 9.58
N CYS A 164 11.83 6.01 8.63
CA CYS A 164 12.09 6.22 7.20
C CYS A 164 11.90 7.67 6.74
N GLY A 165 11.55 8.60 7.65
CA GLY A 165 11.31 10.01 7.34
C GLY A 165 9.93 10.31 6.72
N LEU A 166 8.97 9.42 6.94
CA LEU A 166 7.55 9.59 6.60
C LEU A 166 6.75 9.85 7.88
N TYR A 167 5.55 10.38 7.75
CA TYR A 167 4.66 10.72 8.86
C TYR A 167 3.32 10.02 8.71
N ARG A 168 2.73 9.64 9.84
CA ARG A 168 1.35 9.17 9.88
C ARG A 168 0.39 10.35 9.75
N LEU A 169 -0.61 10.21 8.89
CA LEU A 169 -1.76 11.09 8.82
C LEU A 169 -3.01 10.37 9.33
N ASN A 170 -3.78 11.06 10.18
CA ASN A 170 -5.10 10.60 10.61
C ASN A 170 -6.16 11.22 9.71
N ARG A 171 -7.23 10.49 9.43
CA ARG A 171 -8.38 10.99 8.65
C ARG A 171 -9.10 12.12 9.37
#